data_AF-A0A7S9PW51-F1
#
_entry.id   AF-A0A7S9PW51-F1
#
_cell.length_a   1.000
_cell.length_b   1.000
_cell.length_c   1.000
_cell.angle_alpha   90.00
_cell.angle_beta   90.00
_cell.angle_gamma   90.00
#
_symmetry.space_group_name_H-M   'P 1'
#
loop_
_entity.id
_entity.type
_entity.pdbx_description
1 polymer ?
#
loop_
_entity_poly.entity_id
_entity_poly.type
_entity_poly.pdbx_seq_one_letter_code
_entity_poly.pdbx_strand_id
1 'polypeptide(L)'
;MVLSNSEKQEPIAIVGVGFRFAGGVSSLGSLWDMISKVKTGHGPVPSDRWNSDVWHHPDPDRKGGIGPRHGYFLDQDISHFDAPFFSVTAKEAASMDPMKRMLLEVCYESIENAGIPVEDLMNSRTGCYVDCMTNDYEMISLHDIYDIGHPAATGLSEAMTANRVSWFFGLKGPSLTLDTACSSSLYAVHLACQSLRLKETNMSLVTGVNLMINPNTSHQMTAMHMLSPDGISHTFDGRANGYGRGDGIGAMVFKRLSDAIRDGDTIRAVIRGSD
;
A
#
# COMPACT_ATOMS: atom_id res chain seq x y z
N MET A 1 9.24 0.80 32.44
CA MET A 1 10.61 0.25 32.32
C MET A 1 11.43 1.26 31.53
N VAL A 2 12.59 1.71 32.02
CA VAL A 2 13.43 2.66 31.27
C VAL A 2 14.34 1.84 30.35
N LEU A 3 14.15 1.93 29.03
CA LEU A 3 15.00 1.23 28.06
C LEU A 3 16.45 1.73 28.14
N SER A 4 17.40 0.80 28.00
CA SER A 4 18.81 1.14 27.81
C SER A 4 19.03 1.89 26.48
N ASN A 5 20.14 2.62 26.35
CA ASN A 5 20.43 3.36 25.12
C ASN A 5 20.61 2.43 23.91
N SER A 6 21.14 1.22 24.13
CA SER A 6 21.26 0.17 23.11
C SER A 6 19.91 -0.38 22.66
N GLU A 7 18.93 -0.52 23.57
CA GLU A 7 17.58 -0.98 23.20
C GLU A 7 16.80 0.11 22.44
N LYS A 8 16.98 1.39 22.82
CA LYS A 8 16.35 2.52 22.11
C LYS A 8 16.87 2.68 20.69
N GLN A 9 18.10 2.24 20.43
CA GLN A 9 18.77 2.36 19.13
C GLN A 9 18.95 0.99 18.45
N GLU A 10 18.24 -0.04 18.92
CA GLU A 10 18.35 -1.36 18.33
C GLU A 10 17.97 -1.29 16.83
N PRO A 11 18.83 -1.78 15.93
CA PRO A 11 18.52 -1.81 14.52
C PRO A 11 17.36 -2.76 14.23
N ILE A 12 16.52 -2.39 13.25
CA ILE A 12 15.37 -3.19 12.84
C ILE A 12 15.69 -3.84 11.50
N ALA A 13 15.59 -5.17 11.45
CA ALA A 13 15.81 -5.95 10.25
C ALA A 13 14.54 -5.98 9.40
N ILE A 14 14.70 -5.77 8.09
CA ILE A 14 13.68 -6.10 7.09
C ILE A 14 13.92 -7.55 6.68
N VAL A 15 12.98 -8.44 7.01
CA VAL A 15 13.11 -9.89 6.78
C VAL A 15 12.26 -10.39 5.62
N GLY A 16 11.18 -9.69 5.26
CA GLY A 16 10.32 -10.03 4.13
C GLY A 16 9.81 -8.80 3.40
N VAL A 17 9.56 -8.96 2.10
CA VAL A 17 8.98 -7.93 1.23
C VAL A 17 7.98 -8.55 0.26
N GLY A 18 6.89 -7.83 -0.01
CA GLY A 18 5.94 -8.11 -1.08
C GLY A 18 5.47 -6.79 -1.67
N PHE A 19 5.21 -6.74 -2.98
CA PHE A 19 4.70 -5.52 -3.62
C PHE A 19 4.10 -5.80 -4.99
N ARG A 20 3.32 -4.83 -5.47
CA ARG A 20 2.81 -4.69 -6.83
C ARG A 20 2.95 -3.24 -7.26
N PHE A 21 3.71 -3.00 -8.33
CA PHE A 21 3.89 -1.70 -8.94
C PHE A 21 3.62 -1.78 -10.45
N ALA A 22 3.35 -0.62 -11.06
CA ALA A 22 3.13 -0.51 -12.50
C ALA A 22 4.32 -1.03 -13.34
N GLY A 23 4.02 -1.52 -14.54
CA GLY A 23 5.03 -2.12 -15.43
C GLY A 23 5.35 -3.58 -15.08
N GLY A 24 4.36 -4.28 -14.50
CA GLY A 24 4.46 -5.70 -14.17
C GLY A 24 5.46 -6.03 -13.05
N VAL A 25 5.73 -5.09 -12.14
CA VAL A 25 6.71 -5.28 -11.06
C VAL A 25 6.04 -5.89 -9.84
N SER A 26 6.39 -7.15 -9.54
CA SER A 26 5.80 -7.96 -8.46
C SER A 26 6.84 -8.70 -7.60
N SER A 27 8.12 -8.47 -7.83
CA SER A 27 9.21 -9.16 -7.14
C SER A 27 10.49 -8.32 -7.11
N LEU A 28 11.42 -8.62 -6.21
CA LEU A 28 12.74 -7.97 -6.18
C LEU A 28 13.48 -8.09 -7.51
N GLY A 29 13.35 -9.22 -8.20
CA GLY A 29 13.97 -9.44 -9.52
C GLY A 29 13.37 -8.55 -10.61
N SER A 30 12.03 -8.45 -10.67
CA SER A 30 11.35 -7.57 -11.65
C SER A 30 11.59 -6.09 -11.36
N LEU A 31 11.63 -5.69 -10.09
CA LEU A 31 11.99 -4.32 -9.68
C LEU A 31 13.44 -4.00 -10.09
N TRP A 32 14.38 -4.91 -9.84
CA TRP A 32 15.77 -4.73 -10.26
C TRP A 32 15.90 -4.66 -11.78
N ASP A 33 15.18 -5.49 -12.52
CA ASP A 33 15.16 -5.45 -13.99
C ASP A 33 14.66 -4.10 -14.51
N MET A 34 13.58 -3.59 -13.91
CA MET A 34 13.01 -2.28 -14.27
C MET A 34 14.02 -1.15 -14.05
N ILE A 35 14.64 -1.10 -12.87
CA ILE A 35 15.61 -0.04 -12.51
C ILE A 35 16.88 -0.16 -13.36
N SER A 36 17.49 -1.35 -13.43
CA SER A 36 18.78 -1.56 -14.11
C SER A 36 18.69 -1.38 -15.63
N LYS A 37 17.52 -1.61 -16.23
CA LYS A 37 17.27 -1.40 -17.67
C LYS A 37 16.57 -0.07 -17.97
N VAL A 38 16.37 0.79 -16.96
CA VAL A 38 15.73 2.11 -17.11
C VAL A 38 14.35 2.01 -17.79
N LYS A 39 13.57 1.00 -17.39
CA LYS A 39 12.20 0.81 -17.89
C LYS A 39 11.21 1.66 -17.08
N THR A 40 10.06 1.93 -17.69
CA THR A 40 8.97 2.68 -17.06
C THR A 40 7.65 1.92 -17.18
N GLY A 41 6.83 2.00 -16.13
CA GLY A 41 5.44 1.53 -16.13
C GLY A 41 4.44 2.62 -16.54
N HIS A 42 4.94 3.75 -17.07
CA HIS A 42 4.13 4.86 -17.53
C HIS A 42 3.29 4.43 -18.74
N GLY A 43 1.97 4.60 -18.64
CA GLY A 43 1.03 4.19 -19.67
C GLY A 43 -0.25 5.02 -19.63
N PRO A 44 -1.13 4.84 -20.63
CA PRO A 44 -2.43 5.51 -20.65
C PRO A 44 -3.29 5.05 -19.46
N VAL A 45 -4.25 5.89 -19.06
CA VAL A 45 -5.32 5.44 -18.15
C VAL A 45 -6.01 4.20 -18.74
N PRO A 46 -6.07 3.07 -18.02
CA PRO A 46 -6.75 1.88 -18.50
C PRO A 46 -8.26 2.11 -18.66
N SER A 47 -8.86 1.51 -19.70
CA SER A 47 -10.26 1.72 -20.07
C SER A 47 -11.27 1.20 -19.04
N ASP A 48 -10.84 0.26 -18.20
CA ASP A 48 -11.58 -0.31 -17.07
C ASP A 48 -11.53 0.57 -15.80
N ARG A 49 -10.71 1.64 -15.77
CA ARG A 49 -10.71 2.61 -14.67
C ARG A 49 -11.68 3.76 -14.94
N TRP A 50 -11.40 4.57 -15.96
CA TRP A 50 -12.32 5.60 -16.43
C TRP A 50 -11.99 6.01 -17.87
N ASN A 51 -12.97 6.61 -18.54
CA ASN A 51 -12.77 7.17 -19.87
C ASN A 51 -11.97 8.48 -19.80
N SER A 52 -10.66 8.42 -20.04
CA SER A 52 -9.77 9.59 -19.98
C SER A 52 -10.06 10.65 -21.05
N ASP A 53 -10.70 10.28 -22.18
CA ASP A 53 -11.06 11.23 -23.23
C ASP A 53 -12.11 12.24 -22.77
N VAL A 54 -13.03 11.81 -21.91
CA VAL A 54 -14.13 12.64 -21.37
C VAL A 54 -13.61 13.70 -20.40
N TRP A 55 -12.63 13.32 -19.57
CA TRP A 55 -12.14 14.17 -18.48
C TRP A 55 -10.94 15.03 -18.87
N HIS A 56 -10.20 14.64 -19.91
CA HIS A 56 -8.99 15.37 -20.27
C HIS A 56 -9.28 16.82 -20.70
N HIS A 57 -8.47 17.73 -20.19
CA HIS A 57 -8.37 19.07 -20.77
C HIS A 57 -6.95 19.64 -20.55
N PRO A 58 -6.37 20.32 -21.56
CA PRO A 58 -5.02 20.87 -21.45
C PRO A 58 -4.93 22.10 -20.55
N ASP A 59 -6.03 22.85 -20.38
CA ASP A 59 -6.11 23.98 -19.42
C ASP A 59 -6.39 23.43 -18.00
N PRO A 60 -5.44 23.56 -17.06
CA PRO A 60 -5.59 23.09 -15.68
C PRO A 60 -6.65 23.88 -14.89
N ASP A 61 -7.02 25.09 -15.33
CA ASP A 61 -8.04 25.91 -14.67
C ASP A 61 -9.46 25.59 -15.16
N ARG A 62 -9.62 24.72 -16.16
CA ARG A 62 -10.94 24.25 -16.58
C ARG A 62 -11.56 23.37 -15.51
N LYS A 63 -12.72 23.80 -15.02
CA LYS A 63 -13.56 23.00 -14.11
C LYS A 63 -13.88 21.62 -14.71
N GLY A 64 -13.70 20.57 -13.90
CA GLY A 64 -13.87 19.18 -14.31
C GLY A 64 -12.79 18.63 -15.25
N GLY A 65 -11.72 19.39 -15.54
CA GLY A 65 -10.61 18.94 -16.38
C GLY A 65 -9.58 18.12 -15.60
N ILE A 66 -8.98 17.14 -16.27
CA ILE A 66 -7.78 16.43 -15.84
C ILE A 66 -6.67 16.71 -16.85
N GLY A 67 -5.51 17.15 -16.37
CA GLY A 67 -4.35 17.42 -17.21
C GLY A 67 -3.85 16.16 -17.92
N PRO A 68 -3.30 15.17 -17.18
CA PRO A 68 -2.72 13.99 -17.79
C PRO A 68 -3.75 12.95 -18.25
N ARG A 69 -3.44 12.28 -19.37
CA ARG A 69 -4.08 11.03 -19.83
C ARG A 69 -3.28 9.77 -19.53
N HIS A 70 -2.16 9.94 -18.83
CA HIS A 70 -1.21 8.89 -18.52
C HIS A 70 -0.87 8.89 -17.03
N GLY A 71 -0.36 7.77 -16.56
CA GLY A 71 0.07 7.56 -15.19
C GLY A 71 0.72 6.18 -15.08
N TYR A 72 0.81 5.68 -13.86
CA TYR A 72 1.40 4.38 -13.58
C TYR A 72 0.30 3.48 -13.03
N PHE A 73 -0.13 2.47 -13.77
CA PHE A 73 -1.25 1.61 -13.37
C PHE A 73 -0.77 0.17 -13.19
N LEU A 74 -1.40 -0.58 -12.29
CA LEU A 74 -1.14 -2.01 -12.20
C LEU A 74 -1.61 -2.71 -13.48
N ASP A 75 -0.77 -3.58 -14.01
CA ASP A 75 -1.06 -4.40 -15.19
C ASP A 75 -2.13 -5.47 -14.91
N GLN A 76 -2.28 -5.88 -13.65
CA GLN A 76 -3.25 -6.87 -13.21
C GLN A 76 -4.64 -6.26 -13.00
N ASP A 77 -5.68 -7.06 -13.25
CA ASP A 77 -7.06 -6.69 -12.95
C ASP A 77 -7.25 -6.57 -11.43
N ILE A 78 -7.54 -5.36 -10.96
CA ILE A 78 -7.72 -5.06 -9.53
C ILE A 78 -9.02 -5.62 -8.95
N SER A 79 -9.92 -6.15 -9.79
CA SER A 79 -11.14 -6.82 -9.36
C SER A 79 -10.90 -8.28 -8.95
N HIS A 80 -9.80 -8.90 -9.39
CA HIS A 80 -9.46 -10.28 -9.05
C HIS A 80 -9.03 -10.42 -7.58
N PHE A 81 -9.47 -11.52 -6.95
CA PHE A 81 -9.13 -11.85 -5.57
C PHE A 81 -9.47 -13.32 -5.25
N ASP A 82 -8.55 -14.05 -4.62
CA ASP A 82 -8.81 -15.42 -4.13
C ASP A 82 -9.59 -15.41 -2.81
N ALA A 83 -10.89 -15.12 -2.89
CA ALA A 83 -11.74 -14.97 -1.71
C ALA A 83 -11.76 -16.22 -0.79
N PRO A 84 -11.89 -17.47 -1.31
CA PRO A 84 -11.85 -18.66 -0.47
C PRO A 84 -10.54 -18.82 0.31
N PHE A 85 -9.40 -18.52 -0.30
CA PHE A 85 -8.10 -18.56 0.38
C PHE A 85 -8.08 -17.66 1.62
N PHE A 86 -8.64 -16.45 1.50
CA PHE A 86 -8.69 -15.48 2.59
C PHE A 86 -9.90 -15.64 3.53
N SER A 87 -10.62 -16.76 3.46
CA SER A 87 -11.85 -17.00 4.24
C SER A 87 -12.93 -15.93 4.04
N VAL A 88 -13.00 -15.37 2.84
CA VAL A 88 -13.97 -14.33 2.44
C VAL A 88 -15.05 -14.94 1.54
N THR A 89 -16.32 -14.64 1.83
CA THR A 89 -17.42 -15.08 0.96
C THR A 89 -17.48 -14.26 -0.33
N ALA A 90 -18.01 -14.83 -1.42
CA ALA A 90 -18.16 -14.08 -2.68
C ALA A 90 -18.97 -12.78 -2.53
N LYS A 91 -20.02 -12.79 -1.69
CA LYS A 91 -20.84 -11.60 -1.40
C LYS A 91 -20.04 -10.52 -0.67
N GLU A 92 -19.18 -10.92 0.26
CA GLU A 92 -18.33 -9.98 0.98
C GLU A 92 -17.25 -9.41 0.07
N ALA A 93 -16.56 -10.26 -0.71
CA ALA A 93 -15.52 -9.85 -1.65
C ALA A 93 -16.03 -8.82 -2.67
N ALA A 94 -17.25 -8.96 -3.17
CA ALA A 94 -17.88 -8.00 -4.09
C ALA A 94 -18.02 -6.59 -3.49
N SER A 95 -18.24 -6.51 -2.17
CA SER A 95 -18.35 -5.23 -1.45
C SER A 95 -17.03 -4.74 -0.85
N MET A 96 -15.96 -5.53 -0.94
CA MET A 96 -14.66 -5.15 -0.42
C MET A 96 -13.92 -4.26 -1.41
N ASP A 97 -13.35 -3.18 -0.88
CA ASP A 97 -12.42 -2.35 -1.62
C ASP A 97 -11.28 -3.20 -2.23
N PRO A 98 -11.00 -3.09 -3.55
CA PRO A 98 -9.84 -3.72 -4.20
C PRO A 98 -8.53 -3.56 -3.44
N MET A 99 -8.32 -2.40 -2.80
CA MET A 99 -7.12 -2.13 -2.00
C MET A 99 -6.99 -3.11 -0.83
N LYS A 100 -8.09 -3.40 -0.13
CA LYS A 100 -8.10 -4.33 1.00
C LYS A 100 -7.90 -5.78 0.56
N ARG A 101 -8.41 -6.13 -0.62
CA ARG A 101 -8.23 -7.46 -1.23
C ARG A 101 -6.77 -7.70 -1.58
N MET A 102 -6.15 -6.80 -2.33
CA MET A 102 -4.75 -6.93 -2.72
C MET A 102 -3.78 -6.78 -1.53
N LEU A 103 -4.15 -5.99 -0.50
CA LEU A 103 -3.36 -5.94 0.74
C LEU A 103 -3.23 -7.31 1.39
N LEU A 104 -4.29 -8.12 1.43
CA LEU A 104 -4.24 -9.47 1.99
C LEU A 104 -3.25 -10.36 1.22
N GLU A 105 -3.31 -10.32 -0.10
CA GLU A 105 -2.39 -11.05 -0.99
C GLU A 105 -0.94 -10.62 -0.77
N VAL A 106 -0.66 -9.31 -0.81
CA VAL A 106 0.71 -8.82 -0.70
C VAL A 106 1.28 -8.96 0.72
N CYS A 107 0.44 -8.88 1.75
CA CYS A 107 0.84 -9.23 3.10
C CYS A 107 1.25 -10.71 3.18
N TYR A 108 0.43 -11.62 2.63
CA TYR A 108 0.74 -13.06 2.59
C TYR A 108 2.08 -13.31 1.89
N GLU A 109 2.28 -12.73 0.72
CA GLU A 109 3.52 -12.87 -0.05
C GLU A 109 4.74 -12.30 0.69
N SER A 110 4.59 -11.20 1.44
CA SER A 110 5.69 -10.63 2.22
C SER A 110 6.09 -11.54 3.39
N ILE A 111 5.12 -12.24 3.99
CA ILE A 111 5.32 -13.22 5.06
C ILE A 111 5.98 -14.48 4.49
N GLU A 112 5.50 -14.97 3.35
CA GLU A 112 6.11 -16.09 2.64
C GLU A 112 7.54 -15.76 2.21
N ASN A 113 7.79 -14.55 1.72
CA ASN A 113 9.12 -14.06 1.36
C ASN A 113 10.08 -13.98 2.57
N ALA A 114 9.54 -13.76 3.77
CA ALA A 114 10.30 -13.83 5.03
C ALA A 114 10.66 -15.26 5.45
N GLY A 115 10.04 -16.27 4.84
CA GLY A 115 10.18 -17.68 5.24
C GLY A 115 9.46 -18.00 6.54
N ILE A 116 8.46 -17.21 6.92
CA ILE A 116 7.70 -17.38 8.18
C ILE A 116 6.39 -18.11 7.87
N PRO A 117 6.13 -19.28 8.49
CA PRO A 117 4.83 -19.95 8.39
C PRO A 117 3.70 -19.04 8.91
N VAL A 118 2.58 -18.99 8.20
CA VAL A 118 1.43 -18.15 8.60
C VAL A 118 0.85 -18.62 9.95
N GLU A 119 0.95 -19.91 10.25
CA GLU A 119 0.49 -20.51 11.51
C GLU A 119 1.22 -19.93 12.72
N ASP A 120 2.50 -19.53 12.56
CA ASP A 120 3.31 -18.93 13.63
C ASP A 120 2.85 -17.49 13.96
N LEU A 121 2.06 -16.88 13.08
CA LEU A 121 1.47 -15.56 13.31
C LEU A 121 0.22 -15.60 14.18
N MET A 122 -0.45 -16.74 14.26
CA MET A 122 -1.70 -16.88 14.99
C MET A 122 -1.49 -16.59 16.47
N ASN A 123 -2.19 -15.58 16.97
CA ASN A 123 -2.07 -15.05 18.33
C ASN A 123 -0.70 -14.44 18.68
N SER A 124 0.15 -14.16 17.68
CA SER A 124 1.44 -13.50 17.88
C SER A 124 1.28 -12.02 18.24
N ARG A 125 2.28 -11.45 18.93
CA ARG A 125 2.37 -10.00 19.18
C ARG A 125 2.93 -9.25 17.97
N THR A 126 2.40 -9.56 16.80
CA THR A 126 2.75 -8.88 15.56
C THR A 126 1.90 -7.64 15.42
N GLY A 127 2.53 -6.47 15.21
CA GLY A 127 1.82 -5.24 14.88
C GLY A 127 1.50 -5.16 13.38
N CYS A 128 0.41 -4.50 13.02
CA CYS A 128 0.00 -4.20 11.65
C CYS A 128 -0.18 -2.70 11.50
N TYR A 129 0.60 -2.09 10.60
CA TYR A 129 0.59 -0.65 10.34
C TYR A 129 0.35 -0.47 8.85
N VAL A 130 -0.82 0.06 8.49
CA VAL A 130 -1.23 0.22 7.10
C VAL A 130 -1.32 1.70 6.76
N ASP A 131 -0.64 2.15 5.72
CA ASP A 131 -1.00 3.41 5.07
C ASP A 131 -2.07 3.20 4.00
N CYS A 132 -3.06 4.09 3.98
CA CYS A 132 -4.11 4.12 2.97
C CYS A 132 -4.57 5.57 2.80
N MET A 133 -4.22 6.19 1.68
CA MET A 133 -4.54 7.61 1.42
C MET A 133 -5.79 7.80 0.55
N THR A 134 -6.23 6.77 -0.16
CA THR A 134 -7.35 6.85 -1.11
C THR A 134 -8.57 6.11 -0.61
N ASN A 135 -9.76 6.61 -0.97
CA ASN A 135 -11.04 5.96 -0.69
C ASN A 135 -11.98 5.99 -1.92
N ASP A 136 -11.41 5.96 -3.13
CA ASP A 136 -12.14 6.03 -4.40
C ASP A 136 -13.29 5.02 -4.48
N TYR A 137 -13.07 3.78 -4.03
CA TYR A 137 -14.08 2.72 -4.06
C TYR A 137 -15.24 2.98 -3.09
N GLU A 138 -14.97 3.58 -1.94
CA GLU A 138 -16.01 4.03 -1.01
C GLU A 138 -16.86 5.13 -1.65
N MET A 139 -16.23 6.12 -2.30
CA MET A 139 -16.97 7.19 -2.99
C MET A 139 -17.90 6.65 -4.09
N ILE A 140 -17.45 5.66 -4.86
CA ILE A 140 -18.26 4.98 -5.88
C ILE A 140 -19.41 4.22 -5.22
N SER A 141 -19.09 3.43 -4.19
CA SER A 141 -20.05 2.54 -3.51
C SER A 141 -21.15 3.29 -2.76
N LEU A 142 -20.86 4.49 -2.26
CA LEU A 142 -21.83 5.34 -1.55
C LEU A 142 -22.64 6.24 -2.50
N HIS A 143 -22.44 6.15 -3.81
CA HIS A 143 -23.15 6.98 -4.79
C HIS A 143 -24.65 6.60 -4.90
N ASP A 144 -24.98 5.32 -4.74
CA ASP A 144 -26.36 4.82 -4.71
C ASP A 144 -26.67 4.17 -3.36
N ILE A 145 -27.48 4.84 -2.55
CA ILE A 145 -27.88 4.37 -1.22
C ILE A 145 -28.69 3.07 -1.24
N TYR A 146 -29.32 2.74 -2.38
CA TYR A 146 -30.15 1.54 -2.51
C TYR A 146 -29.33 0.28 -2.81
N ASP A 147 -28.05 0.43 -3.21
CA ASP A 147 -27.13 -0.67 -3.50
C ASP A 147 -26.16 -0.96 -2.33
N ILE A 148 -26.25 -0.22 -1.22
CA ILE A 148 -25.39 -0.42 -0.05
C ILE A 148 -25.80 -1.68 0.71
N GLY A 149 -25.05 -2.77 0.52
CA GLY A 149 -25.22 -4.02 1.26
C GLY A 149 -24.58 -4.04 2.66
N HIS A 150 -25.06 -4.92 3.53
CA HIS A 150 -24.55 -5.11 4.92
C HIS A 150 -23.02 -5.38 5.04
N PRO A 151 -22.31 -6.06 4.10
CA PRO A 151 -20.85 -6.19 4.19
C PRO A 151 -20.08 -4.94 3.68
N ALA A 152 -20.75 -3.96 3.08
CA ALA A 152 -20.10 -2.73 2.62
C ALA A 152 -19.50 -1.93 3.78
N ALA A 153 -20.14 -1.92 4.96
CA ALA A 153 -19.60 -1.22 6.12
C ALA A 153 -18.20 -1.70 6.53
N THR A 154 -17.94 -3.02 6.48
CA THR A 154 -16.62 -3.59 6.81
C THR A 154 -15.69 -3.71 5.60
N GLY A 155 -16.24 -3.70 4.38
CA GLY A 155 -15.49 -3.69 3.12
C GLY A 155 -14.94 -2.31 2.74
N LEU A 156 -15.60 -1.24 3.18
CA LEU A 156 -15.24 0.14 2.80
C LEU A 156 -14.50 0.89 3.91
N SER A 157 -14.85 0.68 5.18
CA SER A 157 -14.25 1.39 6.32
C SER A 157 -12.72 1.36 6.32
N GLU A 158 -12.10 2.53 6.47
CA GLU A 158 -10.65 2.70 6.52
C GLU A 158 -10.02 1.92 7.68
N ALA A 159 -10.62 1.95 8.87
CA ALA A 159 -10.15 1.20 10.03
C ALA A 159 -10.08 -0.32 9.77
N MET A 160 -10.94 -0.82 8.86
CA MET A 160 -10.95 -2.23 8.50
C MET A 160 -9.79 -2.64 7.59
N THR A 161 -9.03 -1.69 7.03
CA THR A 161 -7.86 -1.97 6.20
C THR A 161 -6.79 -2.74 7.00
N ALA A 162 -6.32 -2.18 8.13
CA ALA A 162 -5.41 -2.89 9.04
C ALA A 162 -6.10 -4.06 9.78
N ASN A 163 -7.33 -3.87 10.25
CA ASN A 163 -7.99 -4.88 11.08
C ASN A 163 -8.31 -6.17 10.34
N ARG A 164 -8.56 -6.11 9.03
CA ARG A 164 -8.79 -7.32 8.23
C ARG A 164 -7.52 -8.13 8.02
N VAL A 165 -6.37 -7.47 7.83
CA VAL A 165 -5.05 -8.11 7.82
C VAL A 165 -4.80 -8.76 9.18
N SER A 166 -4.96 -8.01 10.28
CA SER A 166 -4.79 -8.53 11.63
C SER A 166 -5.72 -9.70 11.95
N TRP A 167 -6.97 -9.64 11.49
CA TRP A 167 -7.95 -10.70 11.70
C TRP A 167 -7.56 -11.98 10.95
N PHE A 168 -7.20 -11.88 9.66
CA PHE A 168 -6.87 -13.03 8.83
C PHE A 168 -5.61 -13.76 9.33
N PHE A 169 -4.54 -13.01 9.63
CA PHE A 169 -3.28 -13.58 10.13
C PHE A 169 -3.25 -13.82 11.65
N GLY A 170 -4.35 -13.51 12.36
CA GLY A 170 -4.45 -13.72 13.81
C GLY A 170 -3.55 -12.83 14.67
N LEU A 171 -3.16 -11.65 14.19
CA LEU A 171 -2.22 -10.73 14.83
C LEU A 171 -2.85 -10.07 16.07
N LYS A 172 -2.07 -9.93 17.16
CA LYS A 172 -2.52 -9.37 18.46
C LYS A 172 -1.76 -8.12 18.90
N GLY A 173 -0.84 -7.62 18.08
CA GLY A 173 -0.21 -6.33 18.31
C GLY A 173 -1.12 -5.15 17.92
N PRO A 174 -0.61 -3.91 17.94
CA PRO A 174 -1.31 -2.74 17.43
C PRO A 174 -1.75 -2.95 15.98
N SER A 175 -2.96 -2.54 15.62
CA SER A 175 -3.53 -2.65 14.27
C SER A 175 -4.07 -1.29 13.87
N LEU A 176 -3.33 -0.57 13.04
CA LEU A 176 -3.56 0.85 12.76
C LEU A 176 -3.57 1.12 11.27
N THR A 177 -4.58 1.88 10.83
CA THR A 177 -4.57 2.53 9.50
C THR A 177 -4.23 4.00 9.70
N LEU A 178 -3.32 4.53 8.89
CA LEU A 178 -2.76 5.87 9.04
C LEU A 178 -2.85 6.65 7.73
N ASP A 179 -3.10 7.95 7.83
CA ASP A 179 -2.98 8.89 6.72
C ASP A 179 -2.29 10.19 7.20
N THR A 180 -1.05 10.36 6.78
CA THR A 180 -0.26 11.60 6.83
C THR A 180 0.13 12.06 5.42
N ALA A 181 -0.71 11.76 4.42
CA ALA A 181 -0.48 11.96 2.99
C ALA A 181 0.77 11.21 2.46
N CYS A 182 1.66 11.87 1.72
CA CYS A 182 2.78 11.21 1.03
C CYS A 182 3.83 10.60 1.99
N SER A 183 3.82 10.94 3.28
CA SER A 183 4.75 10.40 4.28
C SER A 183 4.20 9.21 5.07
N SER A 184 2.94 8.80 4.83
CA SER A 184 2.24 7.80 5.65
C SER A 184 3.00 6.48 5.77
N SER A 185 3.57 5.99 4.66
CA SER A 185 4.34 4.74 4.64
C SER A 185 5.59 4.82 5.52
N LEU A 186 6.33 5.92 5.48
CA LEU A 186 7.51 6.15 6.33
C LEU A 186 7.13 6.35 7.79
N TYR A 187 6.00 6.99 8.08
CA TYR A 187 5.50 7.12 9.44
C TYR A 187 5.03 5.77 10.01
N ALA A 188 4.42 4.91 9.19
CA ALA A 188 4.11 3.53 9.57
C ALA A 188 5.38 2.73 9.92
N VAL A 189 6.45 2.90 9.12
CA VAL A 189 7.78 2.33 9.43
C VAL A 189 8.31 2.85 10.76
N HIS A 190 8.18 4.15 11.03
CA HIS A 190 8.60 4.73 12.31
C HIS A 190 7.85 4.10 13.50
N LEU A 191 6.52 4.02 13.45
CA LEU A 191 5.71 3.43 14.51
C LEU A 191 6.05 1.95 14.75
N ALA A 192 6.24 1.17 13.68
CA ALA A 192 6.66 -0.22 13.77
C ALA A 192 8.03 -0.37 14.44
N CYS A 193 9.00 0.47 14.06
CA CYS A 193 10.33 0.47 14.68
C CYS A 193 10.25 0.80 16.17
N GLN A 194 9.43 1.78 16.57
CA GLN A 194 9.22 2.13 17.97
C GLN A 194 8.59 0.98 18.75
N SER A 195 7.54 0.36 18.22
CA SER A 195 6.85 -0.75 18.88
C SER A 195 7.76 -1.97 19.10
N LEU A 196 8.61 -2.28 18.11
CA LEU A 196 9.63 -3.31 18.22
C LEU A 196 10.68 -2.97 19.28
N ARG A 197 11.20 -1.74 19.32
CA ARG A 197 12.19 -1.31 20.33
C ARG A 197 11.62 -1.30 21.74
N LEU A 198 10.36 -0.91 21.88
CA LEU A 198 9.60 -0.93 23.14
C LEU A 198 9.18 -2.34 23.57
N LYS A 199 9.40 -3.35 22.71
CA LYS A 199 8.99 -4.75 22.94
C LYS A 199 7.48 -4.91 23.14
N GLU A 200 6.69 -3.96 22.65
CA GLU A 200 5.24 -4.08 22.56
C GLU A 200 4.87 -5.16 21.54
N THR A 201 5.64 -5.21 20.45
CA THR A 201 5.54 -6.23 19.40
C THR A 201 6.84 -7.02 19.30
N ASN A 202 6.78 -8.25 18.76
CA ASN A 202 7.96 -9.06 18.40
C ASN A 202 8.22 -9.12 16.90
N MET A 203 7.22 -8.76 16.11
CA MET A 203 7.31 -8.58 14.67
C MET A 203 6.37 -7.43 14.27
N SER A 204 6.62 -6.79 13.13
CA SER A 204 5.70 -5.80 12.60
C SER A 204 5.53 -6.00 11.10
N LEU A 205 4.28 -5.91 10.65
CA LEU A 205 3.89 -5.88 9.26
C LEU A 205 3.56 -4.43 8.91
N VAL A 206 4.35 -3.83 8.04
CA VAL A 206 4.12 -2.46 7.55
C VAL A 206 3.72 -2.53 6.09
N THR A 207 2.60 -1.93 5.74
CA THR A 207 2.07 -2.02 4.38
C THR A 207 1.45 -0.69 3.94
N GLY A 208 1.40 -0.50 2.63
CA GLY A 208 0.89 0.70 1.99
C GLY A 208 0.14 0.39 0.72
N VAL A 209 -0.93 1.15 0.47
CA VAL A 209 -1.75 1.01 -0.73
C VAL A 209 -2.22 2.34 -1.27
N ASN A 210 -2.10 2.48 -2.59
CA ASN A 210 -2.75 3.53 -3.37
C ASN A 210 -3.26 2.94 -4.68
N LEU A 211 -4.54 3.13 -4.98
CA LEU A 211 -5.12 2.81 -6.27
C LEU A 211 -5.90 4.00 -6.82
N MET A 212 -5.75 4.25 -8.11
CA MET A 212 -6.55 5.20 -8.86
C MET A 212 -7.73 4.44 -9.50
N ILE A 213 -8.90 4.54 -8.88
CA ILE A 213 -10.12 3.88 -9.36
C ILE A 213 -11.06 4.90 -9.99
N ASN A 214 -11.08 6.15 -9.50
CA ASN A 214 -11.97 7.22 -9.96
C ASN A 214 -11.17 8.46 -10.41
N PRO A 215 -11.61 9.19 -11.47
CA PRO A 215 -11.02 10.46 -11.89
C PRO A 215 -10.99 11.58 -10.82
N ASN A 216 -11.83 11.53 -9.78
CA ASN A 216 -12.01 12.60 -8.80
C ASN A 216 -10.69 13.14 -8.22
N THR A 217 -9.82 12.26 -7.72
CA THR A 217 -8.56 12.68 -7.10
C THR A 217 -7.61 13.28 -8.14
N SER A 218 -7.58 12.75 -9.37
CA SER A 218 -6.78 13.33 -10.46
C SER A 218 -7.29 14.71 -10.87
N HIS A 219 -8.61 14.92 -10.84
CA HIS A 219 -9.22 16.24 -11.06
C HIS A 219 -8.80 17.24 -9.98
N GLN A 220 -8.91 16.87 -8.70
CA GLN A 220 -8.50 17.73 -7.58
C GLN A 220 -7.02 18.12 -7.67
N MET A 221 -6.15 17.15 -7.96
CA MET A 221 -4.70 17.39 -8.10
C MET A 221 -4.37 18.25 -9.33
N THR A 222 -5.15 18.15 -10.42
CA THR A 222 -5.03 19.05 -11.58
C THR A 222 -5.39 20.48 -11.19
N ALA A 223 -6.50 20.68 -10.48
CA ALA A 223 -6.95 22.00 -10.04
C ALA A 223 -5.98 22.68 -9.05
N MET A 224 -5.18 21.89 -8.33
CA MET A 224 -4.10 22.38 -7.47
C MET A 224 -2.76 22.58 -8.21
N HIS A 225 -2.74 22.42 -9.55
CA HIS A 225 -1.53 22.52 -10.39
C HIS A 225 -0.40 21.57 -9.94
N MET A 226 -0.76 20.41 -9.38
CA MET A 226 0.23 19.46 -8.85
C MET A 226 0.67 18.42 -9.88
N LEU A 227 -0.15 18.13 -10.89
CA LEU A 227 0.11 17.08 -11.86
C LEU A 227 0.89 17.58 -13.07
N SER A 228 1.88 16.80 -13.51
CA SER A 228 2.49 17.05 -14.82
C SER A 228 1.46 16.81 -15.93
N PRO A 229 1.38 17.67 -16.97
CA PRO A 229 0.54 17.43 -18.15
C PRO A 229 0.83 16.12 -18.88
N ASP A 230 2.06 15.63 -18.83
CA ASP A 230 2.47 14.36 -19.45
C ASP A 230 2.35 13.16 -18.51
N GLY A 231 2.01 13.36 -17.24
CA GLY A 231 1.90 12.28 -16.24
C GLY A 231 3.25 11.75 -15.74
N ILE A 232 4.36 12.46 -15.98
CA ILE A 232 5.72 12.04 -15.62
C ILE A 232 6.29 12.97 -14.54
N SER A 233 6.94 12.37 -13.54
CA SER A 233 7.73 13.10 -12.54
C SER A 233 9.15 13.31 -13.07
N HIS A 234 9.46 14.51 -13.59
CA HIS A 234 10.79 14.88 -14.06
C HIS A 234 11.70 15.32 -12.90
N THR A 235 11.94 14.42 -11.93
CA THR A 235 12.63 14.76 -10.68
C THR A 235 14.03 15.31 -10.93
N PHE A 236 14.29 16.53 -10.44
CA PHE A 236 15.55 17.28 -10.57
C PHE A 236 15.94 17.70 -12.01
N ASP A 237 15.06 17.55 -12.99
CA ASP A 237 15.27 17.97 -14.38
C ASP A 237 14.69 19.37 -14.63
N GLY A 238 15.23 20.11 -15.61
CA GLY A 238 14.71 21.43 -16.01
C GLY A 238 13.27 21.41 -16.56
N ARG A 239 12.75 20.23 -16.89
CA ARG A 239 11.37 19.99 -17.34
C ARG A 239 10.37 19.80 -16.19
N ALA A 240 10.81 19.78 -14.93
CA ALA A 240 9.94 19.57 -13.78
C ALA A 240 8.73 20.52 -13.77
N ASN A 241 7.54 19.95 -13.83
CA ASN A 241 6.27 20.66 -14.08
C ASN A 241 5.08 20.00 -13.33
N GLY A 242 5.36 19.26 -12.26
CA GLY A 242 4.39 18.48 -11.50
C GLY A 242 4.82 17.01 -11.34
N TYR A 243 3.97 16.20 -10.73
CA TYR A 243 4.23 14.76 -10.54
C TYR A 243 3.25 13.89 -11.35
N GLY A 244 3.66 12.64 -11.61
CA GLY A 244 2.82 11.59 -12.16
C GLY A 244 2.18 10.74 -11.07
N ARG A 245 0.86 10.49 -11.15
CA ARG A 245 0.15 9.61 -10.20
C ARG A 245 0.34 8.14 -10.56
N GLY A 246 0.34 7.27 -9.55
CA GLY A 246 0.55 5.84 -9.75
C GLY A 246 -0.17 4.93 -8.75
N ASP A 247 -0.63 3.78 -9.23
CA ASP A 247 -1.05 2.66 -8.40
C ASP A 247 0.19 2.01 -7.76
N GLY A 248 0.03 1.53 -6.53
CA GLY A 248 1.08 0.78 -5.86
C GLY A 248 0.59 0.12 -4.58
N ILE A 249 1.12 -1.07 -4.33
CA ILE A 249 0.91 -1.79 -3.07
C ILE A 249 2.23 -2.37 -2.60
N GLY A 250 2.50 -2.30 -1.31
CA GLY A 250 3.72 -2.84 -0.72
C GLY A 250 3.49 -3.32 0.70
N ALA A 251 4.19 -4.37 1.10
CA ALA A 251 4.24 -4.88 2.46
C ALA A 251 5.67 -5.28 2.82
N MET A 252 6.07 -5.03 4.06
CA MET A 252 7.35 -5.40 4.61
C MET A 252 7.19 -6.00 6.01
N VAL A 253 8.01 -7.02 6.29
CA VAL A 253 8.04 -7.70 7.58
C VAL A 253 9.30 -7.29 8.34
N PHE A 254 9.11 -6.80 9.56
CA PHE A 254 10.17 -6.27 10.40
C PHE A 254 10.33 -7.05 11.69
N LYS A 255 11.58 -7.28 12.10
CA LYS A 255 11.95 -7.81 13.42
C LYS A 255 13.09 -6.99 14.00
N ARG A 256 13.25 -7.02 15.32
CA ARG A 256 14.52 -6.55 15.92
C ARG A 256 15.66 -7.35 15.31
N LEU A 257 16.79 -6.72 15.02
CA LEU A 257 17.93 -7.39 14.38
C LEU A 257 18.42 -8.58 15.21
N SER A 258 18.41 -8.47 16.55
CA SER A 258 18.81 -9.58 17.43
C SER A 258 17.87 -10.79 17.32
N ASP A 259 16.56 -10.56 17.23
CA ASP A 259 15.58 -11.62 17.01
C ASP A 259 15.71 -12.24 15.63
N ALA A 260 15.96 -11.42 14.60
CA ALA A 260 16.15 -11.92 13.25
C ALA A 260 17.36 -12.84 13.12
N ILE A 261 18.47 -12.48 13.76
CA ILE A 261 19.68 -13.32 13.83
C ILE A 261 19.41 -14.60 14.63
N ARG A 262 18.74 -14.50 15.79
CA ARG A 262 18.40 -15.65 16.63
C ARG A 262 17.56 -16.68 15.85
N ASP A 263 16.59 -16.19 15.08
CA ASP A 263 15.61 -17.03 14.39
C ASP A 263 16.12 -17.50 13.01
N GLY A 264 17.29 -17.01 12.57
CA GLY A 264 17.90 -17.42 11.30
C GLY A 264 17.24 -16.81 10.06
N ASP A 265 16.58 -15.65 10.21
CA ASP A 265 15.88 -15.00 9.11
C ASP A 265 16.83 -14.47 8.03
N THR A 266 16.35 -14.40 6.79
CA THR A 266 17.06 -13.69 5.72
C THR A 266 16.92 -12.18 5.90
N ILE A 267 17.98 -11.53 6.39
CA ILE A 267 18.00 -10.07 6.57
C ILE A 267 18.26 -9.39 5.22
N ARG A 268 17.25 -8.72 4.68
CA ARG A 268 17.31 -7.99 3.40
C ARG A 268 18.01 -6.64 3.52
N ALA A 269 17.72 -5.93 4.62
CA ALA A 269 18.27 -4.62 4.95
C ALA A 269 18.07 -4.33 6.44
N VAL A 270 18.70 -3.26 6.93
CA VAL A 270 18.63 -2.84 8.34
C VAL A 270 18.29 -1.36 8.43
N ILE A 271 17.20 -1.05 9.14
CA ILE A 271 16.79 0.29 9.50
C ILE A 271 17.55 0.70 10.76
N ARG A 272 18.36 1.76 10.63
CA ARG A 272 19.19 2.29 11.73
C ARG A 272 18.46 3.36 12.54
N GLY A 273 17.59 4.13 11.88
CA GLY A 273 16.83 5.22 12.48
C GLY A 273 15.68 5.63 11.58
N SER A 274 14.72 6.32 12.19
CA SER A 274 13.56 6.95 11.55
C SER A 274 13.15 8.11 12.44
N ASP A 275 13.00 9.29 11.84
CA ASP A 275 12.65 10.54 12.52
C ASP A 275 11.29 11.06 12.02
#